data_AF-A0A256H5L8-F1
#
_entry.id   AF-A0A256H5L8-F1
#
_cell.length_a   1.000
_cell.length_b   1.000
_cell.length_c   1.000
_cell.angle_alpha   90.00
_cell.angle_beta   90.00
_cell.angle_gamma   90.00
#
_symmetry.space_group_name_H-M   'P 1'
#
loop_
_entity.id
_entity.type
_entity.pdbx_description
1 polymer ?
#
loop_
_entity_poly.entity_id
_entity_poly.type
_entity_poly.pdbx_seq_one_letter_code
_entity_poly.pdbx_strand_id
1 'polypeptide(L)'
;MTIERTRTDKGTEQQDNEQTVDDQPDAKPSIKRQRDHQPDAYPTGYDPFGETRVGIGTADGNIERLIRHNEGRHHSEGNHSTREAARDKKRITQSLCSSIEVTQYQQQQAISAMGSMNLDRFGQQKRIEKVALCTIRVVVDRDREQYFLNGKDPADLDLTTVDADQFPTKLEEDSQYDSLCEQHDLPKTDRNTITRLVKRELRQIGYFEREDRPLR
;
A
#
# COMPACT_ATOMS: atom_id res chain seq x y z
N MET A 1 72.47 -40.78 -7.83
CA MET A 1 73.14 -41.05 -6.53
C MET A 1 72.74 -39.90 -5.62
N THR A 2 72.00 -40.05 -4.52
CA THR A 2 71.65 -41.21 -3.70
C THR A 2 70.43 -40.79 -2.87
N ILE A 3 69.48 -41.72 -2.73
CA ILE A 3 68.28 -41.62 -1.87
C ILE A 3 68.68 -42.18 -0.50
N GLU A 4 68.33 -41.48 0.57
CA GLU A 4 68.32 -41.97 1.96
C GLU A 4 67.22 -41.15 2.69
N ARG A 5 66.30 -41.66 3.50
CA ARG A 5 66.28 -42.77 4.48
C ARG A 5 64.82 -43.06 4.85
N THR A 6 64.36 -44.31 4.82
CA THR A 6 64.12 -45.23 5.98
C THR A 6 63.30 -44.67 7.16
N ARG A 7 62.02 -45.08 7.17
CA ARG A 7 61.29 -45.82 8.22
C ARG A 7 62.06 -46.06 9.54
N THR A 8 61.46 -45.74 10.70
CA THR A 8 60.99 -46.75 11.67
C THR A 8 60.21 -46.16 12.84
N ASP A 9 59.46 -47.09 13.44
CA ASP A 9 58.31 -47.04 14.32
C ASP A 9 58.63 -46.86 15.82
N LYS A 10 57.56 -46.56 16.56
CA LYS A 10 57.28 -46.81 17.99
C LYS A 10 57.92 -45.98 19.11
N GLY A 11 57.01 -45.39 19.88
CA GLY A 11 57.16 -45.08 21.31
C GLY A 11 55.81 -44.68 21.91
N THR A 12 55.33 -45.42 22.90
CA THR A 12 54.14 -45.15 23.71
C THR A 12 54.60 -44.79 25.12
N GLU A 13 54.10 -43.71 25.71
CA GLU A 13 53.93 -43.47 27.17
C GLU A 13 53.17 -42.13 27.33
N GLN A 14 51.88 -42.17 27.69
CA GLN A 14 51.29 -41.75 28.98
C GLN A 14 51.56 -40.27 29.31
N GLN A 15 50.59 -39.41 28.96
CA GLN A 15 49.66 -38.73 29.89
C GLN A 15 50.32 -37.69 30.79
N ASP A 16 50.24 -36.43 30.36
CA ASP A 16 50.01 -35.32 31.27
C ASP A 16 49.01 -34.34 30.65
N ASN A 17 48.11 -33.89 31.52
CA ASN A 17 46.80 -33.38 31.24
C ASN A 17 46.83 -31.86 31.36
N GLU A 18 46.99 -31.14 30.25
CA GLU A 18 46.67 -29.71 30.18
C GLU A 18 45.54 -29.50 29.20
N GLN A 19 44.36 -29.37 29.79
CA GLN A 19 43.08 -29.13 29.16
C GLN A 19 43.02 -27.67 28.70
N THR A 20 43.51 -27.40 27.49
CA THR A 20 43.13 -26.19 26.75
C THR A 20 41.75 -26.40 26.15
N VAL A 21 40.74 -25.82 26.80
CA VAL A 21 39.38 -25.72 26.25
C VAL A 21 39.43 -24.73 25.10
N ASP A 22 39.46 -25.26 23.88
CA ASP A 22 39.21 -24.49 22.66
C ASP A 22 37.70 -24.23 22.59
N ASP A 23 37.29 -23.01 22.94
CA ASP A 23 35.90 -22.55 23.02
C ASP A 23 35.38 -22.10 21.64
N GLN A 24 35.64 -22.91 20.60
CA GLN A 24 34.95 -22.80 19.32
C GLN A 24 33.90 -23.92 19.21
N PRO A 25 32.60 -23.59 19.17
CA PRO A 25 31.60 -24.60 18.86
C PRO A 25 31.77 -24.99 17.39
N ASP A 26 32.45 -26.11 17.18
CA ASP A 26 32.38 -26.90 15.95
C ASP A 26 30.88 -27.14 15.64
N ALA A 27 30.32 -26.33 14.76
CA ALA A 27 28.94 -26.46 14.30
C ALA A 27 28.82 -27.68 13.38
N LYS A 28 28.98 -28.88 13.95
CA LYS A 28 28.69 -30.14 13.27
C LYS A 28 27.17 -30.26 13.15
N PRO A 29 26.60 -30.21 11.93
CA PRO A 29 25.17 -30.36 11.75
C PRO A 29 24.74 -31.72 12.28
N SER A 30 23.66 -31.77 13.07
CA SER A 30 23.06 -33.03 13.48
C SER A 30 22.79 -33.93 12.25
N ILE A 31 22.96 -35.25 12.38
CA ILE A 31 22.80 -36.26 11.32
C ILE A 31 21.43 -36.18 10.59
N LYS A 32 20.42 -35.54 11.21
CA LYS A 32 19.15 -35.20 10.53
C LYS A 32 19.30 -34.17 9.41
N ARG A 33 20.13 -33.12 9.57
CA ARG A 33 20.34 -32.06 8.55
C ARG A 33 21.11 -32.52 7.31
N GLN A 34 21.89 -33.61 7.39
CA GLN A 34 22.56 -34.16 6.21
C GLN A 34 21.61 -34.88 5.26
N ARG A 35 20.44 -35.33 5.72
CA ARG A 35 19.42 -35.96 4.86
C ARG A 35 18.65 -34.93 4.03
N ASP A 36 18.52 -33.70 4.51
CA ASP A 36 17.72 -32.65 3.85
C ASP A 36 18.53 -31.83 2.83
N HIS A 37 19.85 -32.06 2.74
CA HIS A 37 20.76 -31.34 1.82
C HIS A 37 21.47 -32.29 0.85
N GLN A 38 20.81 -33.40 0.46
CA GLN A 38 21.27 -34.11 -0.74
C GLN A 38 21.01 -33.21 -1.97
N PRO A 39 21.95 -33.11 -2.92
CA PRO A 39 21.79 -32.29 -4.13
C PRO A 39 20.59 -32.70 -5.00
N ASP A 40 20.05 -33.91 -4.77
CA ASP A 40 18.86 -34.43 -5.46
C ASP A 40 17.55 -34.20 -4.67
N ALA A 41 17.61 -33.57 -3.49
CA ALA A 41 16.44 -33.30 -2.63
C ALA A 41 15.66 -32.04 -3.04
N TYR A 42 16.21 -31.22 -3.93
CA TYR A 42 15.48 -30.11 -4.54
C TYR A 42 14.88 -30.59 -5.86
N PRO A 43 13.55 -30.73 -5.99
CA PRO A 43 12.95 -30.91 -7.29
C PRO A 43 13.27 -29.65 -8.11
N THR A 44 14.14 -29.78 -9.12
CA THR A 44 14.38 -28.73 -10.12
C THR A 44 13.20 -28.73 -11.09
N GLY A 45 12.07 -28.28 -10.58
CA GLY A 45 10.82 -28.14 -11.29
C GLY A 45 10.00 -27.11 -10.54
N TYR A 46 9.36 -26.21 -11.27
CA TYR A 46 8.40 -25.28 -10.70
C TYR A 46 7.31 -26.10 -10.02
N ASP A 47 7.35 -26.19 -8.69
CA ASP A 47 6.39 -26.98 -7.92
C ASP A 47 5.07 -26.19 -7.85
N PRO A 48 4.02 -26.57 -8.60
CA PRO A 48 2.86 -25.74 -8.80
C PRO A 48 1.79 -26.04 -7.74
N PHE A 49 2.20 -26.24 -6.48
CA PHE A 49 1.25 -26.28 -5.35
C PHE A 49 0.68 -24.90 -5.01
N GLY A 50 1.01 -23.86 -5.78
CA GLY A 50 0.28 -22.61 -5.79
C GLY A 50 -1.03 -22.74 -6.58
N GLU A 51 -2.13 -22.23 -6.03
CA GLU A 51 -3.48 -22.13 -6.62
C GLU A 51 -3.55 -21.30 -7.93
N THR A 52 -2.46 -21.15 -8.69
CA THR A 52 -2.35 -20.30 -9.89
C THR A 52 -2.26 -21.11 -11.19
N ARG A 53 -2.56 -22.42 -11.17
CA ARG A 53 -2.60 -23.24 -12.39
C ARG A 53 -3.66 -22.69 -13.36
N VAL A 54 -3.20 -22.11 -14.47
CA VAL A 54 -4.06 -21.73 -15.59
C VAL A 54 -4.37 -23.01 -16.38
N GLY A 55 -5.53 -23.59 -16.11
CA GLY A 55 -6.05 -24.83 -16.69
C GLY A 55 -7.05 -25.45 -15.72
N ILE A 56 -8.03 -26.20 -16.24
CA ILE A 56 -9.05 -26.90 -15.42
C ILE A 56 -8.31 -27.87 -14.48
N GLY A 57 -8.07 -27.42 -13.25
CA GLY A 57 -7.35 -28.18 -12.24
C GLY A 57 -8.20 -29.34 -11.76
N THR A 58 -7.63 -30.55 -11.78
CA THR A 58 -8.19 -31.70 -11.07
C THR A 58 -8.29 -31.34 -9.59
N ALA A 59 -9.53 -31.26 -9.12
CA ALA A 59 -9.92 -30.58 -7.90
C ALA A 59 -9.66 -31.42 -6.64
N ASP A 60 -8.75 -30.92 -5.81
CA ASP A 60 -8.81 -31.03 -4.34
C ASP A 60 -8.60 -29.65 -3.67
N GLY A 61 -8.45 -28.58 -4.46
CA GLY A 61 -8.38 -27.20 -3.99
C GLY A 61 -9.76 -26.57 -3.86
N ASN A 62 -9.92 -25.61 -2.95
CA ASN A 62 -11.19 -24.92 -2.72
C ASN A 62 -11.60 -24.11 -3.97
N ILE A 63 -12.42 -24.72 -4.82
CA ILE A 63 -12.86 -24.19 -6.11
C ILE A 63 -13.48 -22.80 -5.94
N GLU A 64 -14.23 -22.56 -4.86
CA GLU A 64 -14.83 -21.25 -4.58
C GLU A 64 -13.78 -20.16 -4.31
N ARG A 65 -12.66 -20.51 -3.67
CA ARG A 65 -11.54 -19.59 -3.45
C ARG A 65 -10.84 -19.25 -4.74
N LEU A 66 -10.63 -20.25 -5.61
CA LEU A 66 -10.00 -20.08 -6.92
C LEU A 66 -10.90 -19.28 -7.87
N ILE A 67 -12.19 -19.59 -7.87
CA ILE A 67 -13.23 -18.83 -8.56
C ILE A 67 -13.21 -17.39 -8.03
N ARG A 68 -13.31 -17.13 -6.73
CA ARG A 68 -13.22 -15.76 -6.18
C ARG A 68 -11.91 -15.04 -6.53
N HIS A 69 -10.81 -15.78 -6.62
CA HIS A 69 -9.50 -15.23 -6.97
C HIS A 69 -9.41 -14.88 -8.46
N ASN A 70 -10.02 -15.68 -9.35
CA ASN A 70 -9.99 -15.50 -10.80
C ASN A 70 -11.19 -14.74 -11.37
N GLU A 71 -12.31 -14.72 -10.65
CA GLU A 71 -13.52 -13.99 -10.98
C GLU A 71 -13.14 -12.54 -11.23
N GLY A 72 -13.45 -12.11 -12.44
CA GLY A 72 -13.24 -10.74 -12.85
C GLY A 72 -11.91 -10.37 -13.48
N ARG A 73 -11.00 -11.33 -13.66
CA ARG A 73 -9.79 -11.15 -14.47
C ARG A 73 -9.98 -11.50 -15.94
N HIS A 74 -11.05 -12.22 -16.29
CA HIS A 74 -11.40 -12.46 -17.68
C HIS A 74 -12.09 -11.24 -18.29
N HIS A 75 -11.52 -10.74 -19.38
CA HIS A 75 -12.03 -9.65 -20.21
C HIS A 75 -13.44 -9.92 -20.77
N SER A 76 -13.80 -11.19 -20.92
CA SER A 76 -15.13 -11.64 -21.39
C SER A 76 -16.24 -11.47 -20.36
N GLU A 77 -15.89 -11.27 -19.08
CA GLU A 77 -16.86 -10.84 -18.08
C GLU A 77 -17.10 -9.34 -18.27
N GLY A 78 -18.26 -8.95 -18.79
CA GLY A 78 -18.60 -7.57 -19.17
C GLY A 78 -18.46 -6.49 -18.08
N ASN A 79 -18.11 -6.88 -16.84
CA ASN A 79 -17.80 -5.99 -15.72
C ASN A 79 -16.29 -5.73 -15.53
N HIS A 80 -15.43 -6.12 -16.48
CA HIS A 80 -13.98 -5.90 -16.36
C HIS A 80 -13.61 -4.41 -16.33
N SER A 81 -14.17 -3.61 -17.24
CA SER A 81 -13.88 -2.17 -17.33
C SER A 81 -14.27 -1.41 -16.05
N THR A 82 -15.42 -1.73 -15.45
CA THR A 82 -15.89 -1.07 -14.22
C THR A 82 -14.99 -1.38 -13.02
N ARG A 83 -14.47 -2.60 -12.94
CA ARG A 83 -13.53 -3.01 -11.88
C ARG A 83 -12.16 -2.36 -12.04
N GLU A 84 -11.61 -2.33 -13.26
CA GLU A 84 -10.35 -1.65 -13.53
C GLU A 84 -10.48 -0.15 -13.22
N ALA A 85 -11.57 0.49 -13.63
CA ALA A 85 -11.83 1.89 -13.26
C ALA A 85 -11.90 2.10 -11.74
N ALA A 86 -12.52 1.18 -10.98
CA ALA A 86 -12.56 1.27 -9.51
C ALA A 86 -11.16 1.07 -8.89
N ARG A 87 -10.33 0.18 -9.45
CA ARG A 87 -8.94 -0.02 -9.04
C ARG A 87 -8.09 1.20 -9.32
N ASP A 88 -8.22 1.80 -10.50
CA ASP A 88 -7.48 3.00 -10.91
C ASP A 88 -7.81 4.17 -10.00
N LYS A 89 -9.10 4.39 -9.69
CA LYS A 89 -9.52 5.41 -8.70
C LYS A 89 -8.79 5.24 -7.37
N LYS A 90 -8.76 4.01 -6.85
CA LYS A 90 -8.09 3.72 -5.58
C LYS A 90 -6.58 3.93 -5.68
N ARG A 91 -5.94 3.34 -6.68
CA ARG A 91 -4.49 3.33 -6.85
C ARG A 91 -3.93 4.74 -7.09
N ILE A 92 -4.56 5.51 -7.98
CA ILE A 92 -4.13 6.87 -8.31
C ILE A 92 -4.30 7.78 -7.11
N THR A 93 -5.45 7.71 -6.43
CA THR A 93 -5.68 8.51 -5.21
C THR A 93 -4.67 8.16 -4.12
N GLN A 94 -4.39 6.86 -3.90
CA GLN A 94 -3.35 6.43 -2.96
C GLN A 94 -1.98 6.97 -3.33
N SER A 95 -1.60 6.88 -4.61
CA SER A 95 -0.32 7.38 -5.10
C SER A 95 -0.18 8.89 -4.87
N LEU A 96 -1.22 9.67 -5.17
CA LEU A 96 -1.21 11.12 -4.98
C LEU A 96 -1.16 11.49 -3.50
N CYS A 97 -1.94 10.81 -2.64
CA CYS A 97 -1.88 11.01 -1.19
C CYS A 97 -0.49 10.69 -0.62
N SER A 98 0.23 9.70 -1.14
CA SER A 98 1.59 9.40 -0.69
C SER A 98 2.62 10.47 -1.09
N SER A 99 2.29 11.34 -2.04
CA SER A 99 3.17 12.42 -2.52
C SER A 99 2.94 13.76 -1.83
N ILE A 100 1.98 13.85 -0.91
CA ILE A 100 1.63 15.05 -0.14
C ILE A 100 1.56 14.72 1.35
N GLU A 101 1.63 15.75 2.20
CA GLU A 101 1.50 15.57 3.65
C GLU A 101 0.03 15.44 4.08
N VAL A 102 -0.48 14.21 4.04
CA VAL A 102 -1.83 13.85 4.53
C VAL A 102 -1.79 12.75 5.57
N THR A 103 -2.73 12.79 6.51
CA THR A 103 -2.88 11.74 7.51
C THR A 103 -3.46 10.47 6.90
N GLN A 104 -3.25 9.32 7.55
CA GLN A 104 -3.83 8.04 7.11
C GLN A 104 -5.36 8.08 7.09
N TYR A 105 -5.98 8.81 8.03
CA TYR A 105 -7.42 9.01 8.07
C TYR A 105 -7.91 9.80 6.84
N GLN A 106 -7.26 10.94 6.55
CA GLN A 106 -7.56 11.76 5.37
C GLN A 106 -7.38 10.98 4.07
N GLN A 107 -6.33 10.17 3.97
CA GLN A 107 -6.09 9.31 2.82
C GLN A 107 -7.25 8.30 2.62
N GLN A 108 -7.69 7.63 3.69
CA GLN A 108 -8.81 6.69 3.61
C GLN A 108 -10.12 7.38 3.19
N GLN A 109 -10.37 8.57 3.74
CA GLN A 109 -11.54 9.37 3.38
C GLN A 109 -11.52 9.80 1.92
N ALA A 110 -10.37 10.29 1.42
CA ALA A 110 -10.22 10.64 0.01
C ALA A 110 -10.42 9.44 -0.93
N ILE A 111 -9.91 8.26 -0.57
CA ILE A 111 -10.12 7.02 -1.33
C ILE A 111 -11.60 6.62 -1.35
N SER A 112 -12.28 6.71 -0.20
CA SER A 112 -13.71 6.42 -0.06
C SER A 112 -14.56 7.38 -0.91
N ALA A 113 -14.27 8.68 -0.83
CA ALA A 113 -14.89 9.73 -1.63
C ALA A 113 -14.70 9.48 -3.13
N MET A 114 -13.45 9.25 -3.59
CA MET A 114 -13.16 8.97 -4.99
C MET A 114 -13.83 7.69 -5.49
N GLY A 115 -13.86 6.63 -4.67
CA GLY A 115 -14.47 5.35 -5.04
C GLY A 115 -15.99 5.44 -5.25
N SER A 116 -16.67 6.29 -4.45
CA SER A 116 -18.12 6.46 -4.49
C SER A 116 -18.61 7.44 -5.57
N MET A 117 -17.74 8.33 -6.06
CA MET A 117 -18.11 9.29 -7.11
C MET A 117 -18.22 8.67 -8.50
N ASN A 118 -19.19 9.16 -9.29
CA ASN A 118 -19.31 8.86 -10.70
C ASN A 118 -18.50 9.87 -11.54
N LEU A 119 -17.39 9.41 -12.14
CA LEU A 119 -16.49 10.25 -12.92
C LEU A 119 -17.04 10.65 -14.30
N ASP A 120 -18.09 10.01 -14.80
CA ASP A 120 -18.69 10.35 -16.09
C ASP A 120 -19.31 11.75 -16.09
N ARG A 121 -19.69 12.24 -14.91
CA ARG A 121 -20.31 13.56 -14.71
C ARG A 121 -19.35 14.73 -14.86
N PHE A 122 -18.04 14.45 -14.92
CA PHE A 122 -16.98 15.44 -15.14
C PHE A 122 -16.73 15.71 -16.63
N GLY A 123 -17.33 14.94 -17.55
CA GLY A 123 -17.28 15.18 -18.98
C GLY A 123 -15.85 15.26 -19.53
N GLN A 124 -15.51 16.36 -20.21
CA GLN A 124 -14.16 16.59 -20.77
C GLN A 124 -13.06 16.72 -19.71
N GLN A 125 -13.43 17.01 -18.46
CA GLN A 125 -12.49 17.16 -17.34
C GLN A 125 -12.25 15.83 -16.58
N LYS A 126 -12.58 14.69 -17.19
CA LYS A 126 -12.58 13.34 -16.58
C LYS A 126 -11.19 12.76 -16.26
N ARG A 127 -10.07 13.45 -16.52
CA ARG A 127 -8.75 12.94 -16.14
C ARG A 127 -8.76 12.63 -14.64
N ILE A 128 -8.57 11.35 -14.32
CA ILE A 128 -8.81 10.79 -13.00
C ILE A 128 -7.88 11.41 -11.96
N GLU A 129 -6.67 11.77 -12.37
CA GLU A 129 -5.66 12.46 -11.57
C GLU A 129 -6.13 13.86 -11.17
N LYS A 130 -6.69 14.62 -12.11
CA LYS A 130 -7.20 15.98 -11.85
C LYS A 130 -8.36 15.96 -10.86
N VAL A 131 -9.30 15.04 -11.07
CA VAL A 131 -10.43 14.87 -10.15
C VAL A 131 -9.95 14.38 -8.78
N ALA A 132 -8.99 13.45 -8.73
CA ALA A 132 -8.41 12.94 -7.50
C ALA A 132 -7.75 14.07 -6.69
N LEU A 133 -6.89 14.89 -7.29
CA LEU A 133 -6.25 16.04 -6.63
C LEU A 133 -7.27 17.01 -6.04
N CYS A 134 -8.27 17.41 -6.83
CA CYS A 134 -9.35 18.27 -6.35
C CYS A 134 -10.18 17.63 -5.22
N THR A 135 -10.32 16.31 -5.23
CA THR A 135 -11.09 15.58 -4.20
C THR A 135 -10.31 15.47 -2.90
N ILE A 136 -9.03 15.10 -2.99
CA ILE A 136 -8.12 15.08 -1.85
C ILE A 136 -8.15 16.45 -1.16
N ARG A 137 -8.02 17.54 -1.92
CA ARG A 137 -8.14 18.89 -1.39
C ARG A 137 -9.46 19.11 -0.63
N VAL A 138 -10.60 18.83 -1.25
CA VAL A 138 -11.91 19.08 -0.63
C VAL A 138 -12.09 18.28 0.66
N VAL A 139 -11.63 17.02 0.68
CA VAL A 139 -11.74 16.15 1.86
C VAL A 139 -10.80 16.60 2.96
N VAL A 140 -9.53 16.87 2.64
CA VAL A 140 -8.51 17.29 3.61
C VAL A 140 -8.85 18.67 4.21
N ASP A 141 -9.21 19.65 3.37
CA ASP A 141 -9.59 20.98 3.85
C ASP A 141 -10.79 20.88 4.79
N ARG A 142 -11.80 20.07 4.44
CA ARG A 142 -12.98 19.84 5.29
C ARG A 142 -12.63 19.17 6.62
N ASP A 143 -11.80 18.13 6.59
CA ASP A 143 -11.37 17.40 7.80
C ASP A 143 -10.61 18.34 8.75
N ARG A 144 -9.68 19.14 8.22
CA ARG A 144 -8.93 20.14 8.99
C ARG A 144 -9.85 21.22 9.58
N GLU A 145 -10.82 21.69 8.81
CA GLU A 145 -11.86 22.63 9.27
C GLU A 145 -12.73 22.02 10.39
N GLN A 146 -13.22 20.79 10.22
CA GLN A 146 -14.04 20.10 11.22
C GLN A 146 -13.27 19.86 12.52
N TYR A 147 -12.01 19.46 12.43
CA TYR A 147 -11.13 19.29 13.58
C TYR A 147 -10.92 20.62 14.32
N PHE A 148 -10.61 21.70 13.59
CA PHE A 148 -10.46 23.03 14.18
C PHE A 148 -11.72 23.51 14.91
N LEU A 149 -12.90 23.25 14.33
CA LEU A 149 -14.18 23.61 14.94
C LEU A 149 -14.54 22.75 16.16
N ASN A 150 -13.84 21.64 16.41
CA ASN A 150 -14.18 20.66 17.46
C ASN A 150 -15.67 20.23 17.42
N GLY A 151 -16.24 20.12 16.21
CA GLY A 151 -17.65 19.78 16.01
C GLY A 151 -18.66 20.88 16.36
N LYS A 152 -18.20 22.12 16.62
CA LYS A 152 -19.08 23.29 16.79
C LYS A 152 -19.52 23.85 15.45
N ASP A 153 -20.69 24.50 15.43
CA ASP A 153 -21.11 25.28 14.28
C ASP A 153 -20.13 26.48 14.12
N PRO A 154 -19.62 26.77 12.92
CA PRO A 154 -18.82 27.98 12.68
C PRO A 154 -19.54 29.27 13.11
N ALA A 155 -20.88 29.31 13.18
CA ALA A 155 -21.63 30.45 13.69
C ALA A 155 -21.48 30.66 15.21
N ASP A 156 -21.13 29.61 15.96
CA ASP A 156 -20.99 29.63 17.42
C ASP A 156 -19.55 29.94 17.87
N LEU A 157 -18.59 29.98 16.95
CA LEU A 157 -17.19 30.30 17.24
C LEU A 157 -16.95 31.82 17.18
N ASP A 158 -16.41 32.38 18.26
CA ASP A 158 -15.87 33.74 18.24
C ASP A 158 -14.48 33.77 17.61
N LEU A 159 -14.46 33.93 16.28
CA LEU A 159 -13.23 33.99 15.48
C LEU A 159 -12.34 35.20 15.80
N THR A 160 -12.83 36.20 16.55
CA THR A 160 -12.02 37.39 16.91
C THR A 160 -11.00 37.10 18.02
N THR A 161 -11.21 36.01 18.76
CA THR A 161 -10.34 35.59 19.87
C THR A 161 -9.29 34.56 19.47
N VAL A 162 -9.36 34.05 18.23
CA VAL A 162 -8.47 33.01 17.73
C VAL A 162 -7.28 33.65 17.01
N ASP A 163 -6.06 33.28 17.43
CA ASP A 163 -4.84 33.73 16.76
C ASP A 163 -4.77 33.20 15.32
N ALA A 164 -4.19 33.99 14.42
CA ALA A 164 -4.06 33.62 13.00
C ALA A 164 -3.36 32.27 12.77
N ASP A 165 -2.41 31.93 13.64
CA ASP A 165 -1.61 30.70 13.56
C ASP A 165 -2.39 29.44 13.97
N GLN A 166 -3.57 29.61 14.59
CA GLN A 166 -4.43 28.48 14.98
C GLN A 166 -5.36 28.04 13.86
N PHE A 167 -5.53 28.84 12.80
CA PHE A 167 -6.36 28.43 11.67
C PHE A 167 -5.75 27.23 10.95
N PRO A 168 -6.60 26.29 10.47
CA PRO A 168 -6.10 25.13 9.74
C PRO A 168 -5.43 25.58 8.44
N THR A 169 -4.19 25.12 8.24
CA THR A 169 -3.47 25.33 6.99
C THR A 169 -4.24 24.66 5.84
N LYS A 170 -4.52 25.41 4.79
CA LYS A 170 -5.23 24.87 3.61
C LYS A 170 -4.28 24.01 2.79
N LEU A 171 -4.79 22.97 2.14
CA LEU A 171 -3.95 22.15 1.27
C LEU A 171 -3.43 22.94 0.05
N GLU A 172 -4.11 24.01 -0.35
CA GLU A 172 -3.60 24.90 -1.42
C GLU A 172 -2.34 25.68 -1.05
N GLU A 173 -2.01 25.80 0.23
CA GLU A 173 -0.81 26.48 0.73
C GLU A 173 0.41 25.53 0.76
N ASP A 174 0.17 24.23 0.60
CA ASP A 174 1.22 23.23 0.52
C ASP A 174 1.91 23.27 -0.85
N SER A 175 3.21 23.54 -0.84
CA SER A 175 4.05 23.59 -2.03
C SER A 175 4.14 22.24 -2.77
N GLN A 176 4.03 21.11 -2.07
CA GLN A 176 4.02 19.78 -2.68
C GLN A 176 2.73 19.58 -3.50
N TYR A 177 1.59 20.04 -2.95
CA TYR A 177 0.32 19.97 -3.64
C TYR A 177 0.28 20.85 -4.89
N ASP A 178 0.80 22.08 -4.82
CA ASP A 178 0.85 22.96 -6.00
C ASP A 178 1.78 22.38 -7.09
N SER A 179 2.93 21.82 -6.70
CA SER A 179 3.86 21.12 -7.61
C SER A 179 3.22 19.93 -8.33
N LEU A 180 2.42 19.12 -7.60
CA LEU A 180 1.67 18.01 -8.21
C LEU A 180 0.57 18.49 -9.15
N CYS A 181 -0.10 19.59 -8.82
CA CYS A 181 -1.08 20.19 -9.72
C CYS A 181 -0.43 20.61 -11.05
N GLU A 182 0.76 21.22 -11.00
CA GLU A 182 1.52 21.58 -12.19
C GLU A 182 1.93 20.36 -13.01
N GLN A 183 2.45 19.30 -12.35
CA GLN A 183 2.84 18.06 -13.02
C GLN A 183 1.68 17.39 -13.80
N HIS A 184 0.45 17.55 -13.32
CA HIS A 184 -0.76 16.97 -13.94
C HIS A 184 -1.54 17.96 -14.83
N ASP A 185 -0.91 19.06 -15.26
CA ASP A 185 -1.50 20.11 -16.09
C ASP A 185 -2.81 20.67 -15.51
N LEU A 186 -2.87 20.94 -14.20
CA LEU A 186 -4.05 21.46 -13.51
C LEU A 186 -3.90 22.95 -13.18
N PRO A 187 -4.20 23.88 -14.12
CA PRO A 187 -4.11 25.30 -13.87
C PRO A 187 -5.15 25.75 -12.84
N LYS A 188 -4.90 26.88 -12.16
CA LYS A 188 -5.76 27.41 -11.09
C LYS A 188 -7.22 27.64 -11.52
N THR A 189 -7.47 28.00 -12.78
CA THR A 189 -8.83 28.17 -13.34
C THR A 189 -9.59 26.85 -13.41
N ASP A 190 -8.93 25.79 -13.88
CA ASP A 190 -9.52 24.46 -13.99
C ASP A 190 -9.71 23.86 -12.61
N ARG A 191 -8.77 24.08 -11.68
CA ARG A 191 -8.87 23.66 -10.28
C ARG A 191 -10.18 24.12 -9.67
N ASN A 192 -10.52 25.40 -9.79
CA ASN A 192 -11.76 25.94 -9.24
C ASN A 192 -13.02 25.31 -9.88
N THR A 193 -12.99 25.06 -11.18
CA THR A 193 -14.11 24.46 -11.92
C THR A 193 -14.32 23.01 -11.50
N ILE A 194 -13.25 22.21 -11.49
CA ILE A 194 -13.28 20.80 -11.09
C ILE A 194 -13.65 20.67 -9.61
N THR A 195 -13.09 21.50 -8.73
CA THR A 195 -13.45 21.52 -7.30
C THR A 195 -14.95 21.79 -7.09
N ARG A 196 -15.57 22.69 -7.87
CA ARG A 196 -17.02 22.91 -7.80
C ARG A 196 -17.80 21.67 -8.23
N LEU A 197 -17.36 20.98 -9.29
CA LEU A 197 -17.97 19.73 -9.74
C LEU A 197 -17.82 18.63 -8.68
N VAL A 198 -16.63 18.45 -8.12
CA VAL A 198 -16.37 17.50 -7.02
C VAL A 198 -17.32 17.78 -5.85
N LYS A 199 -17.39 19.03 -5.36
CA LYS A 199 -18.28 19.39 -4.25
C LYS A 199 -19.75 19.07 -4.55
N ARG A 200 -20.19 19.30 -5.79
CA ARG A 200 -21.55 18.97 -6.25
C ARG A 200 -21.79 17.46 -6.23
N GLU A 201 -20.85 16.67 -6.75
CA GLU A 201 -20.98 15.21 -6.78
C GLU A 201 -20.93 14.60 -5.37
N LEU A 202 -20.02 15.08 -4.50
CA LEU A 202 -19.94 14.66 -3.11
C LEU A 202 -21.23 14.97 -2.33
N ARG A 203 -21.85 16.13 -2.59
CA ARG A 203 -23.16 16.47 -2.04
C ARG A 203 -24.24 15.52 -2.55
N GLN A 204 -24.25 15.20 -3.85
CA GLN A 204 -25.24 14.32 -4.44
C GLN A 204 -25.19 12.89 -3.88
N ILE A 205 -24.01 12.37 -3.58
CA ILE A 205 -23.85 11.04 -2.96
C ILE A 205 -24.07 11.05 -1.43
N GLY A 206 -24.35 12.23 -0.85
CA GLY A 206 -24.55 12.41 0.58
C GLY A 206 -23.28 12.16 1.40
N TYR A 207 -22.09 12.43 0.83
CA TYR A 207 -20.82 12.20 1.52
C TYR A 207 -20.73 13.03 2.82
N PHE A 208 -21.03 14.33 2.71
CA PHE A 208 -20.95 15.26 3.84
C PHE A 208 -21.94 14.93 4.97
N GLU A 209 -23.15 14.47 4.62
CA GLU A 209 -24.18 14.08 5.61
C GLU A 209 -23.81 12.82 6.41
N ARG A 210 -22.92 11.97 5.85
CA ARG A 210 -22.43 10.77 6.54
C ARG A 210 -21.31 11.09 7.53
N GLU A 211 -20.44 12.04 7.18
CA GLU A 211 -19.36 12.48 8.05
C GLU A 211 -19.85 13.33 9.23
N ASP A 212 -20.92 14.11 9.04
CA ASP A 212 -21.50 14.93 10.12
C ASP A 212 -22.24 14.10 11.19
N ARG A 213 -22.31 12.76 11.04
CA ARG A 213 -22.86 11.87 12.07
C ARG A 213 -21.76 11.52 13.06
N PRO A 214 -21.97 11.71 14.38
CA PRO A 214 -21.01 11.24 15.37
C PRO A 214 -20.82 9.73 15.22
N LEU A 215 -19.57 9.28 15.22
CA LEU A 215 -19.20 7.86 15.28
C LEU A 215 -19.92 7.27 16.50
N ARG A 216 -20.88 6.37 16.24
CA ARG A 216 -21.61 5.64 17.29
C ARG A 216 -20.76 4.51 17.86
#